data_AF-A0A1Q9NAJ3-F1
#
_entry.id   AF-A0A1Q9NAJ3-F1
#
_cell.length_a   1.000
_cell.length_b   1.000
_cell.length_c   1.000
_cell.angle_alpha   90.00
_cell.angle_beta   90.00
_cell.angle_gamma   90.00
#
_symmetry.space_group_name_H-M   'P 1'
#
loop_
_entity.id
_entity.type
_entity.pdbx_description
1 polymer ?
#
loop_
_entity_poly.entity_id
_entity_poly.type
_entity_poly.pdbx_seq_one_letter_code
_entity_poly.pdbx_strand_id
1 'polypeptide(L)'
;MLNTDPIYHITKTEEITELILNLSDTIVFPNSWRLKDLLIHLHVVDLEWIDQIKHLLDKKIRINLAGWAITEFYKLPEAEQKGFDKKCLFSWAKMNLNYNEWTDQIIEKYQKYNLDEMKKKFRQGRNELLAHFNRISNAIDDHEKLSENILSLWYHDKGHLQKGNIEFE
;
A
#
# COMPACT_ATOMS: atom_id res chain seq x y z
N MET A 1 -19.58 12.36 7.01
CA MET A 1 -18.20 12.87 6.91
C MET A 1 -17.28 11.70 7.16
N LEU A 2 -16.33 11.45 6.27
CA LEU A 2 -15.24 10.51 6.56
C LEU A 2 -14.40 11.12 7.71
N ASN A 3 -13.96 10.29 8.65
CA ASN A 3 -13.02 10.75 9.68
C ASN A 3 -11.74 11.21 8.97
N THR A 4 -11.25 12.42 9.24
CA THR A 4 -10.04 12.97 8.62
C THR A 4 -8.81 12.81 9.52
N ASP A 5 -8.93 12.16 10.68
CA ASP A 5 -7.83 11.89 11.58
C ASP A 5 -6.92 10.77 11.03
N PRO A 6 -5.67 11.05 10.66
CA PRO A 6 -4.73 10.05 10.18
C PRO A 6 -4.49 8.93 11.21
N ILE A 7 -4.53 9.25 12.52
CA ILE A 7 -4.28 8.28 13.59
C ILE A 7 -5.38 7.21 13.61
N TYR A 8 -6.63 7.61 13.43
CA TYR A 8 -7.75 6.68 13.31
C TYR A 8 -7.54 5.67 12.17
N HIS A 9 -7.08 6.13 11.01
CA HIS A 9 -6.85 5.24 9.85
C HIS A 9 -5.61 4.38 9.99
N ILE A 10 -4.58 4.87 10.70
CA ILE A 10 -3.42 4.05 11.07
C ILE A 10 -3.89 2.88 11.93
N THR A 11 -4.70 3.13 12.97
CA THR A 11 -5.26 2.07 13.81
C THR A 11 -6.11 1.09 13.02
N LYS A 12 -6.96 1.57 12.09
CA LYS A 12 -7.72 0.68 11.19
C LYS A 12 -6.84 -0.16 10.28
N THR A 13 -5.70 0.39 9.86
CA THR A 13 -4.71 -0.34 9.07
C THR A 13 -3.95 -1.37 9.92
N GLU A 14 -3.72 -1.12 11.20
CA GLU A 14 -3.18 -2.11 12.14
C GLU A 14 -4.16 -3.27 12.35
N GLU A 15 -5.44 -2.98 12.59
CA GLU A 15 -6.49 -4.00 12.78
C GLU A 15 -6.59 -4.96 11.58
N ILE A 16 -6.66 -4.42 10.36
CA ILE A 16 -6.75 -5.25 9.15
C ILE A 16 -5.46 -6.04 8.91
N THR A 17 -4.30 -5.50 9.28
CA THR A 17 -3.01 -6.20 9.19
C THR A 17 -3.01 -7.44 10.07
N GLU A 18 -3.45 -7.32 11.33
CA GLU A 18 -3.52 -8.45 12.23
C GLU A 18 -4.55 -9.49 11.76
N LEU A 19 -5.68 -9.06 11.21
CA LEU A 19 -6.63 -9.99 10.59
C LEU A 19 -5.97 -10.80 9.47
N ILE A 20 -5.31 -10.13 8.52
CA ILE A 20 -4.63 -10.77 7.37
C ILE A 20 -3.58 -11.78 7.83
N LEU A 21 -2.78 -11.43 8.84
CA LEU A 21 -1.72 -12.30 9.36
C LEU A 21 -2.27 -13.57 10.04
N ASN A 22 -3.50 -13.52 10.53
CA ASN A 22 -4.18 -14.62 11.21
C ASN A 22 -5.12 -15.44 10.29
N LEU A 23 -5.19 -15.11 9.00
CA LEU A 23 -5.98 -15.90 8.06
C LEU A 23 -5.47 -17.35 7.92
N SER A 24 -6.41 -18.24 7.62
CA SER A 24 -6.11 -19.62 7.25
C SER A 24 -5.44 -19.67 5.87
N ASP A 25 -4.44 -20.55 5.71
CA ASP A 25 -3.80 -20.81 4.43
C ASP A 25 -4.69 -21.55 3.42
N THR A 26 -5.83 -22.08 3.89
CA THR A 26 -6.84 -22.75 3.08
C THR A 26 -7.69 -21.79 2.23
N ILE A 27 -7.69 -20.49 2.56
CA ILE A 27 -8.45 -19.48 1.82
C ILE A 27 -7.88 -19.31 0.40
N VAL A 28 -8.79 -19.20 -0.57
CA VAL A 28 -8.47 -18.93 -1.98
C VAL A 28 -9.03 -17.58 -2.35
N PHE A 29 -8.15 -16.68 -2.76
CA PHE A 29 -8.50 -15.39 -3.32
C PHE A 29 -8.64 -15.50 -4.85
N PRO A 30 -9.16 -14.47 -5.55
CA PRO A 30 -9.20 -14.48 -7.02
C PRO A 30 -7.83 -14.75 -7.64
N ASN A 31 -7.84 -15.25 -8.88
CA ASN A 31 -6.64 -15.70 -9.59
C ASN A 31 -5.91 -16.86 -8.88
N SER A 32 -6.66 -17.66 -8.11
CA SER A 32 -6.14 -18.83 -7.38
C SER A 32 -5.05 -18.51 -6.35
N TRP A 33 -4.96 -17.25 -5.92
CA TRP A 33 -4.01 -16.84 -4.90
C TRP A 33 -4.29 -17.54 -3.57
N ARG A 34 -3.22 -18.01 -2.96
CA ARG A 34 -3.22 -18.44 -1.56
C ARG A 34 -2.80 -17.29 -0.66
N LEU A 35 -2.92 -17.49 0.65
CA LEU A 35 -2.50 -16.49 1.64
C LEU A 35 -1.06 -16.00 1.40
N LYS A 36 -0.14 -16.89 1.00
CA LYS A 36 1.23 -16.52 0.67
C LYS A 36 1.30 -15.48 -0.47
N ASP A 37 0.53 -15.69 -1.53
CA ASP A 37 0.54 -14.82 -2.71
C ASP A 37 -0.07 -13.44 -2.37
N LEU A 38 -1.14 -13.43 -1.57
CA LEU A 38 -1.68 -12.19 -1.00
C LEU A 38 -0.62 -11.46 -0.17
N LEU A 39 0.07 -12.14 0.74
CA LEU A 39 1.11 -11.51 1.58
C LEU A 39 2.28 -10.97 0.75
N ILE A 40 2.66 -11.64 -0.35
CA ILE A 40 3.65 -11.13 -1.30
C ILE A 40 3.16 -9.82 -1.90
N HIS A 41 1.94 -9.83 -2.45
CA HIS A 41 1.33 -8.67 -3.08
C HIS A 41 1.28 -7.47 -2.13
N LEU A 42 0.71 -7.66 -0.94
CA LEU A 42 0.59 -6.61 0.07
C LEU A 42 1.95 -6.10 0.56
N HIS A 43 2.90 -7.00 0.80
CA HIS A 43 4.26 -6.62 1.23
C HIS A 43 4.96 -5.73 0.20
N VAL A 44 4.83 -6.05 -1.10
CA VAL A 44 5.47 -5.24 -2.14
C VAL A 44 4.78 -3.89 -2.28
N VAL A 45 3.45 -3.82 -2.15
CA VAL A 45 2.72 -2.55 -2.07
C VAL A 45 3.23 -1.69 -0.91
N ASP A 46 3.46 -2.28 0.28
CA ASP A 46 4.02 -1.55 1.42
C ASP A 46 5.42 -0.99 1.12
N LEU A 47 6.29 -1.78 0.47
CA LEU A 47 7.63 -1.34 0.08
C LEU A 47 7.61 -0.17 -0.91
N GLU A 48 6.69 -0.18 -1.88
CA GLU A 48 6.51 0.92 -2.83
C GLU A 48 6.08 2.20 -2.12
N TRP A 49 5.14 2.12 -1.18
CA TRP A 49 4.74 3.24 -0.34
C TRP A 49 5.91 3.80 0.48
N ILE A 50 6.69 2.92 1.11
CA ILE A 50 7.86 3.31 1.89
C ILE A 50 8.90 4.05 1.01
N ASP A 51 9.19 3.54 -0.18
CA ASP A 51 10.14 4.18 -1.11
C ASP A 51 9.68 5.60 -1.51
N GLN A 52 8.39 5.74 -1.84
CA GLN A 52 7.80 7.04 -2.17
C GLN A 52 7.87 8.02 -1.00
N ILE A 53 7.53 7.58 0.21
CA ILE A 53 7.60 8.39 1.42
C ILE A 53 9.03 8.85 1.70
N LYS A 54 10.01 7.93 1.66
CA LYS A 54 11.43 8.24 1.90
C LYS A 54 11.94 9.27 0.90
N HIS A 55 11.65 9.08 -0.38
CA HIS A 55 12.04 10.01 -1.44
C HIS A 55 11.47 11.43 -1.22
N LEU A 56 10.22 11.53 -0.74
CA LEU A 56 9.60 12.82 -0.46
C LEU A 56 10.17 13.50 0.78
N LEU A 57 10.48 12.73 1.83
CA LEU A 57 11.13 13.24 3.03
C LEU A 57 12.55 13.76 2.72
N ASP A 58 13.32 13.04 1.92
CA ASP A 58 14.72 13.38 1.58
C ASP A 58 14.83 14.69 0.79
N LYS A 59 13.89 14.96 -0.11
CA LYS A 59 13.94 16.17 -0.94
C LYS A 59 13.53 17.45 -0.22
N LYS A 60 13.11 17.39 1.05
CA LYS A 60 12.46 18.51 1.76
C LYS A 60 11.35 19.17 0.93
N ILE A 61 10.78 18.45 -0.02
CA ILE A 61 9.61 18.90 -0.76
C ILE A 61 8.56 19.03 0.33
N ARG A 62 8.00 20.24 0.53
CA ARG A 62 6.77 20.41 1.34
C ARG A 62 5.88 19.26 0.93
N ILE A 63 5.59 18.34 1.85
CA ILE A 63 5.02 17.04 1.51
C ILE A 63 3.76 17.31 0.71
N ASN A 64 3.88 17.26 -0.63
CA ASN A 64 2.77 17.52 -1.49
C ASN A 64 2.09 16.17 -1.61
N LEU A 65 1.26 15.90 -0.59
CA LEU A 65 0.53 14.66 -0.42
C LEU A 65 -0.40 14.36 -1.62
N ALA A 66 -0.60 15.32 -2.53
CA ALA A 66 -1.23 15.11 -3.83
C ALA A 66 -0.53 14.04 -4.69
N GLY A 67 0.77 13.79 -4.48
CA GLY A 67 1.52 12.78 -5.24
C GLY A 67 1.57 11.39 -4.63
N TRP A 68 0.89 11.15 -3.51
CA TRP A 68 0.98 9.88 -2.77
C TRP A 68 -0.01 8.82 -3.27
N ALA A 69 -1.11 9.24 -3.88
CA ALA A 69 -2.15 8.35 -4.38
C ALA A 69 -2.03 8.21 -5.90
N ILE A 70 -1.08 7.41 -6.35
CA ILE A 70 -0.97 7.11 -7.78
C ILE A 70 -1.21 5.63 -8.04
N THR A 71 -2.48 5.27 -7.89
CA THR A 71 -3.09 4.22 -8.70
C THR A 71 -3.62 4.77 -10.03
N GLU A 72 -3.69 6.10 -10.20
CA GLU A 72 -4.40 6.76 -11.31
C GLU A 72 -3.60 7.86 -12.05
N PHE A 73 -2.26 7.87 -12.04
CA PHE A 73 -1.45 8.89 -12.74
C PHE A 73 -1.80 9.02 -14.21
N TYR A 74 -2.08 7.89 -14.86
CA TYR A 74 -2.49 7.85 -16.25
C TYR A 74 -3.85 8.49 -16.52
N LYS A 75 -4.65 8.74 -15.48
CA LYS A 75 -5.93 9.45 -15.56
C LYS A 75 -5.76 10.97 -15.37
N LEU A 76 -4.60 11.44 -14.92
CA LEU A 76 -4.32 12.87 -14.80
C LEU A 76 -4.14 13.50 -16.19
N PRO A 77 -4.55 14.77 -16.39
CA PRO A 77 -4.21 15.53 -17.59
C PRO A 77 -2.70 15.58 -17.84
N GLU A 78 -2.26 15.54 -19.10
CA GLU A 78 -0.83 15.51 -19.48
C GLU A 78 -0.01 16.68 -18.90
N ALA A 79 -0.66 17.84 -18.70
CA ALA A 79 -0.04 19.02 -18.08
C ALA A 79 0.32 18.78 -16.60
N GLU A 80 -0.50 18.03 -15.86
CA GLU A 80 -0.26 17.68 -14.46
C GLU A 80 0.76 16.54 -14.33
N GLN A 81 0.84 15.66 -15.33
CA GLN A 81 1.87 14.62 -15.40
C GLN A 81 3.28 15.18 -15.59
N LYS A 82 3.45 16.30 -16.31
CA LYS A 82 4.77 16.91 -16.62
C LYS A 82 5.54 17.44 -15.40
N GLY A 83 4.84 17.76 -14.31
CA GLY A 83 5.45 18.19 -13.05
C GLY A 83 5.74 17.05 -12.07
N PHE A 84 5.38 15.82 -12.42
CA PHE A 84 5.42 14.69 -11.50
C PHE A 84 6.79 14.03 -11.45
N ASP A 85 7.33 13.84 -10.25
CA ASP A 85 8.55 13.06 -10.08
C ASP A 85 8.22 11.58 -10.31
N LYS A 86 8.69 11.01 -11.43
CA LYS A 86 8.47 9.61 -11.78
C LYS A 86 8.95 8.63 -10.69
N LYS A 87 9.79 9.06 -9.75
CA LYS A 87 10.18 8.26 -8.57
C LYS A 87 9.02 8.03 -7.60
N CYS A 88 8.01 8.89 -7.59
CA CYS A 88 6.79 8.76 -6.80
C CYS A 88 5.72 7.85 -7.45
N LEU A 89 6.01 7.22 -8.59
CA LEU A 89 5.10 6.25 -9.22
C LEU A 89 5.31 4.85 -8.64
N PHE A 90 4.25 4.05 -8.56
CA PHE A 90 4.38 2.61 -8.35
C PHE A 90 5.15 1.96 -9.50
N SER A 91 5.90 0.89 -9.21
CA SER A 91 6.71 0.20 -10.22
C SER A 91 5.92 -0.31 -11.43
N TRP A 92 4.69 -0.80 -11.27
CA TRP A 92 3.84 -1.20 -12.41
C TRP A 92 3.66 -0.04 -13.41
N ALA A 93 3.45 1.17 -12.89
CA ALA A 93 3.35 2.38 -13.70
C ALA A 93 4.71 2.77 -14.30
N LYS A 94 5.79 2.74 -13.51
CA LYS A 94 7.15 3.01 -14.03
C LYS A 94 7.52 2.08 -15.20
N MET A 95 7.05 0.84 -15.15
CA MET A 95 7.34 -0.21 -16.12
C MET A 95 6.33 -0.28 -17.27
N ASN A 96 5.26 0.54 -17.23
CA ASN A 96 4.15 0.49 -18.18
C ASN A 96 3.53 -0.93 -18.30
N LEU A 97 3.41 -1.61 -17.16
CA LEU A 97 2.73 -2.89 -17.03
C LEU A 97 1.30 -2.65 -16.58
N ASN A 98 0.37 -3.51 -16.99
CA ASN A 98 -0.90 -3.55 -16.30
C ASN A 98 -0.72 -4.15 -14.89
N TYR A 99 -1.68 -3.87 -14.00
CA TYR A 99 -1.58 -4.26 -12.59
C TYR A 99 -1.43 -5.78 -12.39
N ASN A 100 -2.11 -6.59 -13.20
CA ASN A 100 -2.05 -8.05 -13.10
C ASN A 100 -0.67 -8.58 -13.56
N GLU A 101 -0.13 -8.06 -14.66
CA GLU A 101 1.21 -8.42 -15.15
C GLU A 101 2.28 -8.09 -14.11
N TRP A 102 2.17 -6.94 -13.46
CA TRP A 102 3.06 -6.58 -12.37
C TRP A 102 2.90 -7.52 -11.19
N THR A 103 1.65 -7.84 -10.81
CA THR A 103 1.41 -8.74 -9.69
C THR A 103 1.99 -10.13 -9.94
N ASP A 104 1.85 -10.68 -11.15
CA ASP A 104 2.42 -11.98 -11.51
C ASP A 104 3.95 -11.98 -11.37
N GLN A 105 4.62 -10.91 -11.81
CA GLN A 105 6.08 -10.77 -11.68
C GLN A 105 6.55 -10.67 -10.23
N ILE A 106 5.83 -9.93 -9.37
CA ILE A 106 6.22 -9.84 -7.95
C ILE A 106 5.94 -11.14 -7.20
N ILE A 107 4.85 -11.85 -7.54
CA ILE A 107 4.57 -13.17 -6.99
C ILE A 107 5.72 -14.11 -7.34
N GLU A 108 6.10 -14.21 -8.62
CA GLU A 108 7.22 -15.02 -9.08
C GLU A 108 8.53 -14.68 -8.35
N LYS A 109 8.88 -13.39 -8.27
CA LYS A 109 10.12 -12.92 -7.64
C LYS A 109 10.24 -13.29 -6.16
N TYR A 110 9.11 -13.35 -5.45
CA TYR A 110 9.07 -13.64 -4.01
C TYR A 110 8.60 -15.07 -3.69
N GLN A 111 8.35 -15.93 -4.69
CA GLN A 111 7.91 -17.33 -4.49
C GLN A 111 8.87 -18.15 -3.62
N LYS A 112 10.16 -17.79 -3.60
CA LYS A 112 11.21 -18.47 -2.83
C LYS A 112 10.99 -18.46 -1.31
N TYR A 113 10.19 -17.52 -0.81
CA TYR A 113 9.85 -17.44 0.61
C TYR A 113 8.71 -18.40 0.93
N ASN A 114 8.78 -19.03 2.10
CA ASN A 114 7.64 -19.79 2.63
C ASN A 114 6.61 -18.85 3.32
N LEU A 115 5.47 -19.41 3.73
CA LEU A 115 4.38 -18.62 4.33
C LEU A 115 4.82 -17.88 5.60
N ASP A 116 5.57 -18.52 6.50
CA ASP A 116 6.01 -17.93 7.76
C ASP A 116 7.01 -16.79 7.53
N GLU A 117 7.93 -16.97 6.59
CA GLU A 117 8.84 -15.91 6.14
C GLU A 117 8.07 -14.72 5.57
N MET A 118 7.02 -14.98 4.77
CA MET A 118 6.19 -13.92 4.21
C MET A 118 5.34 -13.21 5.26
N LYS A 119 4.79 -13.92 6.25
CA LYS A 119 4.11 -13.29 7.41
C LYS A 119 5.05 -12.36 8.16
N LYS A 120 6.29 -12.79 8.42
CA LYS A 120 7.31 -11.96 9.07
C LYS A 120 7.66 -10.72 8.25
N LYS A 121 7.87 -10.88 6.94
CA LYS A 121 8.20 -9.77 6.02
C LYS A 121 7.07 -8.76 5.90
N PHE A 122 5.84 -9.24 5.73
CA PHE A 122 4.67 -8.37 5.68
C PHE A 122 4.52 -7.56 6.97
N ARG A 123 4.57 -8.21 8.14
CA ARG A 123 4.54 -7.53 9.44
C ARG A 123 5.64 -6.46 9.58
N GLN A 124 6.87 -6.79 9.18
CA GLN A 124 7.99 -5.85 9.24
C GLN A 124 7.78 -4.64 8.32
N GLY A 125 7.42 -4.87 7.06
CA GLY A 125 7.16 -3.81 6.09
C GLY A 125 5.99 -2.93 6.52
N ARG A 126 4.90 -3.54 7.00
CA ARG A 126 3.73 -2.81 7.48
C ARG A 126 4.06 -1.93 8.69
N ASN A 127 4.78 -2.46 9.68
CA ASN A 127 5.21 -1.68 10.84
C ASN A 127 6.09 -0.49 10.44
N GLU A 128 7.00 -0.68 9.47
CA GLU A 128 7.83 0.41 8.94
C GLU A 128 6.97 1.48 8.25
N LEU A 129 6.00 1.07 7.42
CA LEU A 129 5.09 1.99 6.72
C LEU A 129 4.22 2.79 7.70
N LEU A 130 3.63 2.13 8.69
CA LEU A 130 2.81 2.81 9.71
C LEU A 130 3.64 3.75 10.60
N ALA A 131 4.89 3.40 10.91
CA ALA A 131 5.81 4.31 11.60
C ALA A 131 6.12 5.55 10.75
N HIS A 132 6.27 5.39 9.42
CA HIS A 132 6.42 6.50 8.50
C HIS A 132 5.17 7.40 8.49
N PHE A 133 3.96 6.84 8.40
CA PHE A 133 2.72 7.62 8.47
C PHE A 133 2.57 8.37 9.80
N ASN A 134 2.84 7.72 10.94
CA ASN A 134 2.84 8.37 12.25
C ASN A 134 3.82 9.54 12.31
N ARG A 135 5.04 9.35 11.82
CA ARG A 135 6.05 10.41 11.79
C ARG A 135 5.59 11.61 10.95
N ILE A 136 4.94 11.35 9.83
CA ILE A 136 4.47 12.40 8.92
C ILE A 136 3.25 13.11 9.49
N SER A 137 2.32 12.37 10.11
CA SER A 137 1.15 12.94 10.80
C SER A 137 1.55 13.93 11.89
N ASN A 138 2.69 13.74 12.55
CA ASN A 138 3.19 14.67 13.57
C ASN A 138 3.95 15.88 12.98
N ALA A 139 4.20 15.90 11.67
CA ALA A 139 5.10 16.84 11.01
C ALA A 139 4.43 17.75 9.96
N ILE A 140 3.15 17.54 9.66
CA ILE A 140 2.40 18.30 8.66
C ILE A 140 1.09 18.84 9.22
N ASP A 141 0.58 19.91 8.61
CA ASP A 141 -0.74 20.46 8.95
C ASP A 141 -1.87 19.88 8.08
N ASP A 142 -1.54 19.29 6.91
CA ASP A 142 -2.51 18.72 5.96
C ASP A 142 -2.87 17.27 6.32
N HIS A 143 -3.65 17.12 7.38
CA HIS A 143 -4.10 15.81 7.87
C HIS A 143 -5.11 15.14 6.96
N GLU A 144 -5.93 15.91 6.24
CA GLU A 144 -6.95 15.38 5.32
C GLU A 144 -6.29 14.56 4.22
N LYS A 145 -5.28 15.13 3.55
CA LYS A 145 -4.64 14.41 2.44
C LYS A 145 -3.82 13.21 2.92
N LEU A 146 -3.23 13.28 4.12
CA LEU A 146 -2.55 12.12 4.70
C LEU A 146 -3.55 11.01 5.05
N SER A 147 -4.68 11.40 5.62
CA SER A 147 -5.80 10.51 5.92
C SER A 147 -6.32 9.80 4.67
N GLU A 148 -6.46 10.50 3.54
CA GLU A 148 -6.85 9.89 2.26
C GLU A 148 -5.86 8.81 1.78
N ASN A 149 -4.55 9.05 1.95
CA ASN A 149 -3.53 8.09 1.55
C ASN A 149 -3.55 6.82 2.41
N ILE A 150 -3.68 6.99 3.73
CA ILE A 150 -3.79 5.84 4.65
C ILE A 150 -5.08 5.08 4.37
N LEU A 151 -6.19 5.79 4.13
CA LEU A 151 -7.46 5.20 3.70
C LEU A 151 -7.31 4.41 2.40
N SER A 152 -6.54 4.91 1.42
CA SER A 152 -6.29 4.18 0.17
C SER A 152 -5.57 2.85 0.42
N LEU A 153 -4.60 2.80 1.34
CA LEU A 153 -3.95 1.55 1.74
C LEU A 153 -4.94 0.61 2.42
N TRP A 154 -5.74 1.13 3.34
CA TRP A 154 -6.77 0.34 4.02
C TRP A 154 -7.82 -0.24 3.06
N TYR A 155 -8.34 0.56 2.13
CA TYR A 155 -9.28 0.11 1.10
C TYR A 155 -8.67 -0.91 0.14
N HIS A 156 -7.38 -0.76 -0.19
CA HIS A 156 -6.66 -1.75 -0.98
C HIS A 156 -6.68 -3.13 -0.30
N ASP A 157 -6.31 -3.18 0.98
CA ASP A 157 -6.26 -4.42 1.76
C ASP A 157 -7.67 -5.00 1.97
N LYS A 158 -8.64 -4.14 2.33
CA LYS A 158 -10.05 -4.52 2.49
C LYS A 158 -10.64 -5.08 1.19
N GLY A 159 -10.30 -4.49 0.05
CA GLY A 159 -10.75 -4.96 -1.26
C GLY A 159 -10.28 -6.39 -1.57
N HIS A 160 -9.08 -6.78 -1.13
CA HIS A 160 -8.61 -8.16 -1.26
C HIS A 160 -9.34 -9.12 -0.32
N LEU A 161 -9.59 -8.71 0.94
CA LEU A 161 -10.38 -9.50 1.89
C LEU A 161 -11.80 -9.76 1.37
N GLN A 162 -12.48 -8.72 0.89
CA GLN A 162 -13.84 -8.84 0.32
C GLN A 162 -13.87 -9.79 -0.88
N LYS A 163 -12.86 -9.71 -1.76
CA LYS A 163 -12.69 -10.64 -2.88
C LYS A 163 -12.45 -12.09 -2.44
N GLY A 164 -11.88 -12.29 -1.25
CA GLY A 164 -11.74 -13.60 -0.60
C GLY A 164 -12.95 -14.02 0.24
N ASN A 165 -14.08 -13.30 0.16
CA ASN A 165 -15.28 -13.49 0.99
C ASN A 165 -15.01 -13.38 2.50
N ILE A 166 -14.07 -12.51 2.90
CA ILE A 166 -13.79 -12.20 4.30
C ILE A 166 -14.42 -10.86 4.62
N GLU A 167 -15.35 -10.85 5.57
CA GLU A 167 -15.99 -9.63 6.06
C GLU A 167 -15.07 -8.92 7.07
N PHE A 168 -14.96 -7.60 6.94
CA PHE A 168 -14.24 -6.72 7.86
C PHE A 168 -14.94 -5.36 7.88
N GLU A 169 -15.40 -4.94 9.06
CA GLU A 169 -16.13 -3.69 9.26
C GLU A 169 -15.19 -2.50 9.47
#